data_AF-A0AAW9RUS6-F1
#
_entry.id   AF-A0AAW9RUS6-F1
#
_cell.length_a   1.000
_cell.length_b   1.000
_cell.length_c   1.000
_cell.angle_alpha   90.00
_cell.angle_beta   90.00
_cell.angle_gamma   90.00
#
_symmetry.space_group_name_H-M   'P 1'
#
loop_
_entity.id
_entity.type
_entity.pdbx_description
1 polymer ?
#
loop_
_entity_poly.entity_id
_entity_poly.type
_entity_poly.pdbx_seq_one_letter_code
_entity_poly.pdbx_strand_id
1 'polypeptide(L)'
;MKQLPETNLVYELMYLAFIDIREEAVRTNNKVSYCLSDLFHGIPGIILKQLEEGNIDYSKVMDAIREKAKENGSEKWLQHNISELRNNFQ
;
A
#
# COMPACT_ATOMS: atom_id res chain seq x y z
N MET A 1 8.12 -25.39 -11.90
CA MET A 1 7.61 -24.06 -11.48
C MET A 1 8.69 -23.03 -11.81
N LYS A 2 8.38 -21.97 -12.58
CA LYS A 2 9.34 -20.86 -12.73
C LYS A 2 9.48 -20.20 -11.36
N GLN A 3 10.71 -20.04 -10.89
CA GLN A 3 11.00 -19.32 -9.66
C GLN A 3 10.58 -17.86 -9.88
N LEU A 4 9.70 -17.34 -9.03
CA LEU A 4 9.34 -15.93 -9.07
C LEU A 4 10.61 -15.11 -8.75
N PRO A 5 10.88 -14.01 -9.46
CA PRO A 5 11.94 -13.08 -9.06
C PRO A 5 11.75 -12.68 -7.59
N GLU A 6 12.83 -12.56 -6.81
CA GLU A 6 12.74 -12.24 -5.38
C GLU A 6 11.94 -10.94 -5.12
N THR A 7 12.01 -9.99 -6.05
CA THR A 7 11.20 -8.76 -6.05
C THR A 7 9.70 -9.04 -6.01
N ASN A 8 9.22 -10.08 -6.71
CA ASN A 8 7.80 -10.44 -6.71
C ASN A 8 7.38 -11.00 -5.35
N LEU A 9 8.26 -11.79 -4.73
CA LEU A 9 8.01 -12.38 -3.42
C LEU A 9 7.88 -11.30 -2.33
N VAL A 10 8.70 -10.25 -2.38
CA VAL A 10 8.58 -9.13 -1.42
C VAL A 10 7.20 -8.48 -1.49
N TYR A 11 6.70 -8.21 -2.70
CA TYR A 11 5.38 -7.61 -2.88
C TYR A 11 4.24 -8.54 -2.42
N GLU A 12 4.32 -9.83 -2.73
CA GLU A 12 3.35 -10.81 -2.23
C GLU A 12 3.36 -10.91 -0.70
N LEU A 13 4.53 -10.90 -0.07
CA LEU A 13 4.65 -10.88 1.39
C LEU A 13 4.08 -9.60 2.01
N MET A 14 4.29 -8.45 1.38
CA MET A 14 3.69 -7.18 1.81
C MET A 14 2.16 -7.23 1.72
N TYR A 15 1.62 -7.78 0.62
CA TYR A 15 0.18 -7.97 0.45
C TYR A 15 -0.39 -8.79 1.62
N LEU A 16 0.21 -9.97 1.88
CA LEU A 16 -0.22 -10.85 2.96
C LEU A 16 -0.12 -10.17 4.33
N ALA A 17 0.99 -9.50 4.61
CA ALA A 17 1.18 -8.78 5.88
C ALA A 17 0.10 -7.71 6.11
N PHE A 18 -0.27 -6.94 5.08
CA PHE A 18 -1.34 -5.96 5.22
C PHE A 18 -2.71 -6.61 5.42
N ILE A 19 -2.99 -7.74 4.75
CA ILE A 19 -4.23 -8.49 4.99
C ILE A 19 -4.31 -8.98 6.44
N ASP A 20 -3.23 -9.59 6.95
CA ASP A 20 -3.18 -10.07 8.33
C ASP A 20 -3.37 -8.94 9.35
N ILE A 21 -2.74 -7.77 9.12
CA ILE A 21 -2.93 -6.58 9.95
C ILE A 21 -4.38 -6.10 9.90
N ARG A 22 -5.02 -6.14 8.72
CA ARG A 22 -6.42 -5.73 8.55
C ARG A 22 -7.37 -6.66 9.30
N GLU A 23 -7.15 -7.97 9.22
CA GLU A 23 -7.93 -8.97 9.96
C GLU A 23 -7.79 -8.79 11.46
N GLU A 24 -6.56 -8.62 11.96
CA GLU A 24 -6.33 -8.35 13.38
C GLU A 24 -6.99 -7.04 13.82
N ALA A 25 -6.91 -6.00 13.00
CA ALA A 25 -7.54 -4.72 13.30
C ALA A 25 -9.07 -4.83 13.42
N VAL A 26 -9.71 -5.69 12.62
CA VAL A 26 -11.14 -6.01 12.78
C VAL A 26 -11.37 -6.75 14.11
N ARG A 27 -10.55 -7.77 14.43
CA ARG A 27 -10.66 -8.53 15.69
C ARG A 27 -10.51 -7.65 16.92
N THR A 28 -9.61 -6.68 16.91
CA THR A 28 -9.33 -5.80 18.05
C THR A 28 -10.11 -4.48 18.01
N ASN A 29 -11.00 -4.28 17.04
CA ASN A 29 -11.70 -3.02 16.79
C ASN A 29 -10.76 -1.80 16.67
N ASN A 30 -9.57 -1.99 16.09
CA ASN A 30 -8.59 -0.93 15.88
C ASN A 30 -8.81 -0.27 14.51
N LYS A 31 -9.61 0.79 14.50
CA LYS A 31 -9.95 1.51 13.26
C LYS A 31 -8.72 2.07 12.52
N VAL A 32 -7.70 2.52 13.24
CA VAL A 32 -6.49 3.11 12.62
C VAL A 32 -5.74 2.03 11.84
N SER A 33 -5.44 0.90 12.48
CA SER A 33 -4.75 -0.22 11.82
C SER A 33 -5.58 -0.76 10.65
N TYR A 34 -6.91 -0.80 10.77
CA TYR A 34 -7.78 -1.20 9.67
C TYR A 34 -7.65 -0.25 8.47
N CYS A 35 -7.78 1.06 8.69
CA CYS A 35 -7.70 2.05 7.61
C CYS A 35 -6.33 2.06 6.92
N LEU A 36 -5.22 1.93 7.68
CA LEU A 36 -3.88 1.94 7.10
C LEU A 36 -3.55 0.65 6.35
N SER A 37 -3.92 -0.51 6.88
CA SER A 37 -3.75 -1.78 6.16
C SER A 37 -4.63 -1.83 4.90
N ASP A 38 -5.88 -1.39 5.00
CA ASP A 38 -6.79 -1.27 3.87
C ASP A 38 -6.27 -0.28 2.82
N LEU A 39 -5.56 0.78 3.22
CA LEU A 39 -4.94 1.73 2.30
C LEU A 39 -3.84 1.10 1.44
N PHE A 40 -3.00 0.24 2.02
CA PHE A 40 -1.78 -0.26 1.36
C PHE A 40 -1.87 -1.68 0.81
N HIS A 41 -2.84 -2.50 1.24
CA HIS A 41 -2.89 -3.92 0.83
C HIS A 41 -2.94 -4.11 -0.69
N GLY A 42 -3.61 -3.22 -1.45
CA GLY A 42 -3.72 -3.34 -2.91
C GLY A 42 -2.47 -2.91 -3.69
N ILE A 43 -1.56 -2.17 -3.06
CA ILE A 43 -0.41 -1.54 -3.74
C ILE A 43 0.58 -2.54 -4.34
N PRO A 44 0.95 -3.63 -3.64
CA PRO A 44 1.79 -4.67 -4.22
C PRO A 44 1.27 -5.22 -5.55
N GLY A 45 -0.03 -5.48 -5.67
CA GLY A 45 -0.63 -5.98 -6.91
C GLY A 45 -0.52 -5.01 -8.08
N ILE A 46 -0.63 -3.70 -7.80
CA ILE A 46 -0.45 -2.65 -8.81
C ILE A 46 0.99 -2.60 -9.30
N ILE A 47 1.97 -2.75 -8.39
CA ILE A 47 3.39 -2.74 -8.75
C ILE A 47 3.76 -4.00 -9.53
N LEU A 48 3.30 -5.17 -9.10
CA LEU A 48 3.54 -6.45 -9.78
C LEU A 48 3.04 -6.41 -11.23
N LYS A 49 1.83 -5.90 -11.46
CA LYS A 49 1.30 -5.75 -12.81
C LYS A 49 2.19 -4.86 -13.70
N GLN A 50 2.69 -3.76 -13.16
CA GLN A 50 3.56 -2.84 -13.90
C GLN A 50 4.96 -3.41 -14.15
N LEU A 51 5.46 -4.24 -13.22
CA LEU A 51 6.70 -4.98 -13.42
C LEU A 51 6.60 -5.98 -14.57
N GLU A 52 5.47 -6.66 -14.73
CA GLU A 52 5.20 -7.54 -15.88
C GLU A 52 5.19 -6.77 -17.20
N GLU A 53 4.74 -5.51 -17.18
CA GLU A 53 4.76 -4.58 -18.30
C GLU A 53 6.16 -3.96 -18.56
N GLY A 54 7.13 -4.23 -17.69
CA GLY A 54 8.54 -3.82 -17.84
C GLY A 54 8.85 -2.38 -17.43
N ASN A 55 7.89 -1.66 -16.83
CA ASN A 55 8.11 -0.29 -16.34
C ASN A 55 7.16 0.06 -15.20
N ILE A 56 7.68 0.59 -14.09
CA ILE A 56 6.87 1.08 -12.96
C ILE A 56 6.66 2.58 -13.09
N ASP A 57 5.40 2.97 -13.23
CA ASP A 57 4.90 4.34 -13.11
C ASP A 57 4.38 4.60 -11.68
N TYR A 58 5.24 5.14 -10.83
CA TYR A 58 4.89 5.48 -9.45
C TYR A 58 3.84 6.58 -9.35
N SER A 59 3.57 7.36 -10.41
CA SER A 59 2.47 8.33 -10.39
C SER A 59 1.12 7.63 -10.29
N LYS A 60 0.92 6.56 -11.08
CA LYS A 60 -0.28 5.72 -11.01
C LYS A 60 -0.42 4.99 -9.68
N VAL A 61 0.70 4.53 -9.12
CA VAL A 61 0.70 3.92 -7.77
C VAL A 61 0.22 4.94 -6.74
N MET A 62 0.73 6.17 -6.79
CA MET A 62 0.31 7.24 -5.88
C MET A 62 -1.14 7.67 -6.09
N ASP A 63 -1.65 7.65 -7.32
CA ASP A 63 -3.06 7.94 -7.59
C ASP A 63 -3.97 6.89 -6.99
N ALA A 64 -3.64 5.60 -7.10
CA ALA A 64 -4.38 4.53 -6.43
C ALA A 64 -4.37 4.67 -4.89
N ILE A 65 -3.21 5.04 -4.30
CA ILE A 65 -3.13 5.33 -2.85
C ILE A 65 -4.06 6.49 -2.48
N ARG A 66 -4.09 7.57 -3.27
CA ARG A 66 -4.95 8.73 -3.00
C ARG A 66 -6.43 8.40 -3.14
N GLU A 67 -6.81 7.62 -4.14
CA GLU A 67 -8.18 7.15 -4.32
C GLU A 67 -8.61 6.29 -3.14
N LYS A 68 -7.79 5.31 -2.76
CA LYS A 68 -8.09 4.43 -1.63
C LYS A 68 -8.14 5.18 -0.30
N ALA A 69 -7.29 6.18 -0.11
CA ALA A 69 -7.33 7.05 1.06
C ALA A 69 -8.65 7.82 1.15
N LYS A 70 -9.23 8.24 0.02
CA LYS A 70 -10.56 8.87 -0.02
C LYS A 70 -11.67 7.90 0.36
N GLU A 71 -11.61 6.68 -0.16
CA GLU A 71 -12.62 5.65 0.12
C GLU A 71 -12.68 5.27 1.60
N ASN A 72 -11.52 5.18 2.27
CA ASN A 72 -11.45 4.70 3.64
C ASN A 72 -11.22 5.81 4.69
N GLY A 73 -11.23 7.07 4.28
CA GLY A 73 -11.12 8.25 5.15
C GLY A 73 -9.72 8.55 5.67
N SER A 74 -8.67 8.00 5.06
CA SER A 74 -7.27 8.19 5.44
C SER A 74 -6.60 9.40 4.78
N GLU A 75 -7.35 10.24 4.04
CA GLU A 75 -6.81 11.39 3.29
C GLU A 75 -5.94 12.32 4.13
N LYS A 76 -6.43 12.71 5.32
CA LYS A 76 -5.70 13.62 6.22
C LYS A 76 -4.39 13.01 6.70
N TRP A 77 -4.42 11.72 7.04
CA TRP A 77 -3.21 10.99 7.44
C TRP A 77 -2.21 10.96 6.29
N LEU A 78 -2.67 10.64 5.08
CA LEU A 78 -1.81 10.57 3.90
C LEU A 78 -1.18 11.94 3.58
N GLN A 79 -1.99 13.01 3.55
CA GLN A 79 -1.51 14.37 3.28
C GLN A 79 -0.49 14.84 4.30
N HIS A 80 -0.77 14.63 5.59
CA HIS A 80 0.14 14.98 6.68
C HIS A 80 1.48 14.26 6.51
N ASN A 81 1.47 12.93 6.36
CA ASN A 81 2.72 12.16 6.26
C ASN A 81 3.50 12.45 4.97
N ILE A 82 2.83 12.73 3.84
CA ILE A 82 3.51 13.18 2.62
C ILE A 82 4.21 14.53 2.85
N SER A 83 3.55 15.47 3.54
CA SER A 83 4.14 16.76 3.87
C SER A 83 5.37 16.60 4.77
N GLU A 84 5.26 15.80 5.83
CA GLU A 84 6.36 15.52 6.75
C GLU A 84 7.55 14.90 6.04
N LEU A 85 7.32 13.88 5.19
CA LEU A 85 8.40 13.26 4.42
C LEU A 85 9.10 14.26 3.50
N ARG A 86 8.35 15.15 2.83
CA ARG A 86 8.97 16.15 1.95
C ARG A 86 9.79 17.19 2.70
N ASN A 87 9.34 17.59 3.89
CA ASN A 87 10.04 18.56 4.71
C ASN A 87 11.31 17.97 5.36
N ASN A 88 11.32 16.67 5.67
CA ASN A 88 12.45 16.00 6.33
C ASN A 88 13.58 15.62 5.36
N PHE A 89 13.35 15.66 4.05
CA PHE A 89 14.33 15.35 3.01
C PHE A 89 14.66 16.57 2.12
N GLN A 90 14.37 17.79 2.59
CA GLN A 90 14.83 19.07 2.03
C GLN A 90 15.94 19.67 2.89
#